data_AF-A0A8H6JEF8-F1
#
_entry.id   AF-A0A8H6JEF8-F1
#
_cell.length_a   1.000
_cell.length_b   1.000
_cell.length_c   1.000
_cell.angle_alpha   90.00
_cell.angle_beta   90.00
_cell.angle_gamma   90.00
#
_symmetry.space_group_name_H-M   'P 1'
#
loop_
_entity.id
_entity.type
_entity.pdbx_description
1 polymer ?
#
loop_
_entity_poly.entity_id
_entity_poly.type
_entity_poly.pdbx_seq_one_letter_code
_entity_poly.pdbx_strand_id
1 'polypeptide(L)'
;YGVDLINDTIYEYGKFNRDRPGGCQEKLDYCDWLEKDSIVRRSACSAAQFICQADIEGLFYTFNLEGRGTYDIRFRSGDDVPPNYWRPWLNTAPVQNSLGVDLNYTSNNLLYTAYTLSGDFAVGYLPDIEELLELDVQVALVFGDADYICNWLGGEALSLAAEWSGAEGFRDAGYTNLMVDGLAYGETRQYGKLSFTRVWNAGHEIPYFQPAASFQIFNRTTNRFDIATGEVEITEDSTHQTNGTAKTTYTTTLPPLPAQTSA
;
A
#
# COMPACT_ATOMS: atom_id res chain seq x y z
N TYR A 1 -4.49 3.60 -14.62
CA TYR A 1 -5.01 2.64 -15.62
C TYR A 1 -6.39 3.02 -16.16
N GLY A 2 -7.28 3.65 -15.38
CA GLY A 2 -8.59 4.10 -15.91
C GLY A 2 -9.48 2.93 -16.33
N VAL A 3 -9.47 1.87 -15.53
CA VAL A 3 -10.14 0.60 -15.80
C VAL A 3 -11.07 0.27 -14.64
N ASP A 4 -12.16 -0.40 -14.95
CA ASP A 4 -13.05 -0.99 -13.96
C ASP A 4 -12.66 -2.46 -13.77
N LEU A 5 -12.06 -2.77 -12.62
CA LEU A 5 -11.57 -4.11 -12.30
C LEU A 5 -12.69 -5.10 -11.91
N ILE A 6 -13.86 -4.56 -11.60
CA ILE A 6 -15.10 -5.27 -11.29
C ILE A 6 -16.24 -4.57 -12.03
N ASN A 7 -17.30 -5.30 -12.39
CA ASN A 7 -18.45 -4.71 -13.06
C ASN A 7 -19.34 -3.91 -12.08
N ASP A 8 -20.25 -3.09 -12.64
CA ASP A 8 -21.17 -2.25 -11.87
C ASP A 8 -21.99 -3.02 -10.82
N THR A 9 -22.39 -4.26 -11.11
CA THR A 9 -23.18 -5.06 -10.17
C THR A 9 -22.38 -5.43 -8.93
N ILE A 10 -21.12 -5.84 -9.11
CA ILE A 10 -20.21 -6.18 -8.02
C ILE A 10 -19.82 -4.91 -7.26
N TYR A 11 -19.56 -3.81 -7.97
CA TYR A 11 -19.25 -2.52 -7.36
C TYR A 11 -20.39 -2.03 -6.46
N GLU A 12 -21.63 -2.03 -6.96
CA GLU A 12 -22.79 -1.61 -6.18
C GLU A 12 -23.08 -2.56 -5.00
N TYR A 13 -22.81 -3.86 -5.15
CA TYR A 13 -22.83 -4.80 -4.02
C TYR A 13 -21.84 -4.41 -2.92
N GLY A 14 -20.59 -4.11 -3.28
CA GLY A 14 -19.58 -3.68 -2.32
C GLY A 14 -19.96 -2.37 -1.65
N LYS A 15 -20.37 -1.37 -2.43
CA LYS A 15 -20.81 -0.07 -1.92
C LYS A 15 -21.98 -0.21 -0.94
N PHE A 16 -22.98 -1.03 -1.26
CA PHE A 16 -24.07 -1.33 -0.34
C PHE A 16 -23.57 -1.97 0.96
N ASN A 17 -22.67 -2.96 0.89
CA ASN A 17 -22.13 -3.61 2.07
C ASN A 17 -21.20 -2.71 2.90
N ARG A 18 -20.62 -1.67 2.29
CA ARG A 18 -19.84 -0.66 3.01
C ARG A 18 -20.75 0.20 3.89
N ASP A 19 -21.83 0.70 3.29
CA ASP A 19 -22.62 1.82 3.85
C ASP A 19 -23.88 1.39 4.60
N ARG A 20 -24.34 0.13 4.44
CA ARG A 20 -25.55 -0.35 5.13
C ARG A 20 -25.35 -0.44 6.66
N PRO A 21 -26.43 -0.39 7.44
CA PRO A 21 -26.38 -0.73 8.85
C PRO A 21 -25.78 -2.12 9.09
N GLY A 22 -24.78 -2.18 9.98
CA GLY A 22 -23.97 -3.36 10.26
C GLY A 22 -22.97 -3.72 9.15
N GLY A 23 -22.78 -2.85 8.17
CA GLY A 23 -21.81 -2.97 7.08
C GLY A 23 -20.37 -2.68 7.51
N CYS A 24 -19.44 -2.73 6.56
CA CYS A 24 -18.00 -2.63 6.83
C CYS A 24 -17.65 -1.35 7.61
N GLN A 25 -18.11 -0.17 7.18
CA GLN A 25 -17.72 1.08 7.83
C GLN A 25 -18.19 1.16 9.29
N GLU A 26 -19.47 0.88 9.56
CA GLU A 26 -20.00 0.91 10.93
C GLU A 26 -19.28 -0.10 11.84
N LYS A 27 -18.87 -1.26 11.31
CA LYS A 27 -18.13 -2.26 12.07
C LYS A 27 -16.71 -1.82 12.40
N LEU A 28 -16.03 -1.15 11.46
CA LEU A 28 -14.72 -0.54 11.72
C LEU A 28 -14.83 0.55 12.78
N ASP A 29 -15.80 1.47 12.63
CA ASP A 29 -16.04 2.55 13.58
C ASP A 29 -16.33 2.01 14.99
N TYR A 30 -17.15 0.96 15.09
CA TYR A 30 -17.46 0.31 16.36
C TYR A 30 -16.24 -0.39 16.96
N CYS A 31 -15.42 -1.08 16.16
CA CYS A 31 -14.16 -1.69 16.61
C CYS A 31 -13.21 -0.63 17.18
N ASP A 32 -13.05 0.49 16.49
CA ASP A 32 -12.12 1.55 16.86
C ASP A 32 -12.54 2.28 18.14
N TRP A 33 -13.84 2.50 18.33
CA TRP A 33 -14.41 3.13 19.52
C TRP A 33 -14.19 2.33 20.82
N LEU A 34 -13.96 1.02 20.74
CA LEU A 34 -13.80 0.15 21.91
C LEU A 34 -12.41 0.26 22.56
N GLU A 35 -12.37 -0.01 23.86
CA GLU A 35 -11.13 -0.03 24.64
C GLU A 35 -10.08 -1.00 24.06
N LYS A 36 -8.84 -0.52 23.87
CA LYS A 36 -7.76 -1.18 23.12
C LYS A 36 -7.48 -2.62 23.56
N ASP A 37 -7.48 -2.88 24.87
CA ASP A 37 -7.11 -4.19 25.43
C ASP A 37 -8.30 -5.10 25.73
N SER A 38 -9.52 -4.68 25.38
CA SER A 38 -10.74 -5.43 25.68
C SER A 38 -10.91 -6.64 24.76
N ILE A 39 -11.33 -7.78 25.35
CA ILE A 39 -11.77 -8.96 24.59
C ILE A 39 -12.95 -8.66 23.66
N VAL A 40 -13.77 -7.67 24.02
CA VAL A 40 -14.90 -7.20 23.21
C VAL A 40 -14.38 -6.52 21.95
N ARG A 41 -13.33 -5.69 22.06
CA ARG A 41 -12.68 -5.05 20.91
C ARG A 41 -12.14 -6.10 19.94
N ARG A 42 -11.37 -7.07 20.43
CA ARG A 42 -10.82 -8.15 19.57
C ARG A 42 -11.91 -8.85 18.76
N SER A 43 -13.03 -9.19 19.40
CA SER A 43 -14.16 -9.85 18.73
C SER A 43 -14.85 -8.93 17.71
N ALA A 44 -15.06 -7.65 18.07
CA ALA A 44 -15.66 -6.66 17.19
C ALA A 44 -14.78 -6.37 15.96
N CYS A 45 -13.48 -6.21 16.15
CA CYS A 45 -12.51 -5.97 15.10
C CYS A 45 -12.36 -7.19 14.18
N SER A 46 -12.37 -8.41 14.72
CA SER A 46 -12.34 -9.63 13.89
C SER A 46 -13.60 -9.75 13.02
N ALA A 47 -14.77 -9.39 13.56
CA ALA A 47 -16.00 -9.33 12.76
C ALA A 47 -15.96 -8.21 11.70
N ALA A 48 -15.45 -7.03 12.05
CA ALA A 48 -15.27 -5.92 11.12
C ALA A 48 -14.34 -6.31 9.96
N GLN A 49 -13.18 -6.86 10.30
CA GLN A 49 -12.22 -7.38 9.33
C GLN A 49 -12.88 -8.38 8.38
N PHE A 50 -13.56 -9.40 8.92
CA PHE A 50 -14.20 -10.43 8.09
C PHE A 50 -15.20 -9.83 7.09
N ILE A 51 -16.07 -8.92 7.55
CA ILE A 51 -17.06 -8.26 6.69
C ILE A 51 -16.38 -7.41 5.63
N CYS A 52 -15.42 -6.56 6.01
CA CYS A 52 -14.70 -5.70 5.08
C CYS A 52 -13.91 -6.50 4.03
N GLN A 53 -13.25 -7.58 4.44
CA GLN A 53 -12.47 -8.42 3.53
C GLN A 53 -13.37 -9.24 2.59
N ALA A 54 -14.45 -9.82 3.10
CA ALA A 54 -15.35 -10.63 2.28
C ALA A 54 -16.21 -9.80 1.32
N ASP A 55 -16.75 -8.68 1.79
CA ASP A 55 -17.76 -7.91 1.05
C ASP A 55 -17.20 -6.69 0.32
N ILE A 56 -15.95 -6.27 0.58
CA ILE A 56 -15.35 -5.08 -0.06
C ILE A 56 -14.03 -5.43 -0.74
N GLU A 57 -12.98 -5.71 0.03
CA GLU A 57 -11.62 -5.94 -0.49
C GLU A 57 -11.61 -7.12 -1.46
N GLY A 58 -12.23 -8.22 -1.04
CA GLY A 58 -12.19 -9.50 -1.73
C GLY A 58 -13.05 -9.63 -2.95
N LEU A 59 -13.88 -8.63 -3.27
CA LEU A 59 -14.73 -8.70 -4.45
C LEU A 59 -13.91 -8.86 -5.73
N PHE A 60 -12.81 -8.14 -5.87
CA PHE A 60 -11.95 -8.24 -7.05
C PHE A 60 -11.38 -9.63 -7.25
N TYR A 61 -10.73 -10.20 -6.23
CA TYR A 61 -10.06 -11.49 -6.38
C TYR A 61 -11.00 -12.70 -6.19
N THR A 62 -12.19 -12.50 -5.62
CA THR A 62 -13.25 -13.52 -5.59
C THR A 62 -13.93 -13.68 -6.94
N PHE A 63 -14.35 -12.57 -7.57
CA PHE A 63 -15.03 -12.62 -8.86
C PHE A 63 -14.05 -12.71 -10.03
N ASN A 64 -12.91 -12.02 -9.91
CA ASN A 64 -11.76 -12.04 -10.81
C ASN A 64 -12.13 -12.16 -12.31
N LEU A 65 -12.99 -11.26 -12.77
CA LEU A 65 -13.65 -11.36 -14.08
C LEU A 65 -12.66 -11.41 -15.25
N GLU A 66 -11.49 -10.79 -15.09
CA GLU A 66 -10.43 -10.74 -16.10
C GLU A 66 -9.24 -11.68 -15.82
N GLY A 67 -9.22 -12.39 -14.68
CA GLY A 67 -8.12 -13.28 -14.32
C GLY A 67 -6.81 -12.55 -13.94
N ARG A 68 -6.92 -11.35 -13.36
CA ARG A 68 -5.79 -10.47 -13.02
C ARG A 68 -5.28 -10.68 -11.59
N GLY A 69 -4.02 -10.31 -11.35
CA GLY A 69 -3.35 -10.44 -10.06
C GLY A 69 -3.78 -9.39 -9.05
N THR A 70 -3.89 -9.80 -7.78
CA THR A 70 -4.22 -8.95 -6.63
C THR A 70 -3.09 -7.98 -6.25
N TYR A 71 -1.84 -8.41 -6.45
CA TYR A 71 -0.65 -7.61 -6.14
C TYR A 71 -0.15 -6.81 -7.34
N ASP A 72 -0.59 -7.14 -8.55
CA ASP A 72 -0.34 -6.36 -9.75
C ASP A 72 -1.37 -6.70 -10.83
N ILE A 73 -2.21 -5.73 -11.16
CA ILE A 73 -3.31 -5.91 -12.12
C ILE A 73 -2.85 -6.18 -13.56
N ARG A 74 -1.56 -6.00 -13.85
CA ARG A 74 -0.97 -6.25 -15.17
C ARG A 74 -0.63 -7.73 -15.40
N PHE A 75 -0.57 -8.53 -14.33
CA PHE A 75 -0.22 -9.95 -14.36
C PHE A 75 -1.44 -10.85 -14.13
N ARG A 76 -1.31 -12.15 -14.39
CA ARG A 76 -2.39 -13.10 -14.15
C ARG A 76 -2.48 -13.42 -12.67
N SER A 77 -3.70 -13.73 -12.24
CA SER A 77 -3.90 -14.29 -10.90
C SER A 77 -3.16 -15.61 -10.74
N GLY A 78 -2.42 -15.76 -9.65
CA GLY A 78 -1.60 -16.94 -9.36
C GLY A 78 -0.18 -16.89 -9.95
N ASP A 79 0.16 -15.89 -10.78
CA ASP A 79 1.55 -15.69 -11.18
C ASP A 79 2.38 -15.26 -9.96
N ASP A 80 3.53 -15.90 -9.74
CA ASP A 80 4.52 -15.46 -8.75
C ASP A 80 5.26 -14.23 -9.29
N VAL A 81 4.82 -13.04 -8.88
CA VAL A 81 5.44 -11.76 -9.25
C VAL A 81 5.69 -10.94 -8.00
N PRO A 82 6.95 -10.82 -7.53
CA PRO A 82 8.19 -11.34 -8.13
C PRO A 82 8.31 -12.87 -8.14
N PRO A 83 9.10 -13.47 -9.05
CA PRO A 83 9.29 -14.92 -9.10
C PRO A 83 9.87 -15.51 -7.80
N ASN A 84 9.42 -16.71 -7.43
CA ASN A 84 9.72 -17.34 -6.15
C ASN A 84 10.95 -18.29 -6.15
N TYR A 85 11.81 -18.23 -7.18
CA TYR A 85 12.99 -19.11 -7.32
C TYR A 85 13.98 -19.01 -6.15
N TRP A 86 13.91 -17.94 -5.35
CA TRP A 86 14.71 -17.77 -4.15
C TRP A 86 14.37 -18.82 -3.07
N ARG A 87 13.13 -19.32 -3.01
CA ARG A 87 12.71 -20.34 -2.03
C ARG A 87 13.48 -21.66 -2.18
N PRO A 88 13.52 -22.30 -3.37
CA PRO A 88 14.34 -23.50 -3.55
C PRO A 88 15.84 -23.21 -3.41
N TRP A 89 16.31 -22.02 -3.80
CA TRP A 89 17.71 -21.62 -3.63
C TRP A 89 18.14 -21.55 -2.16
N LEU A 90 17.32 -20.98 -1.28
CA LEU A 90 17.55 -20.95 0.17
C LEU A 90 17.64 -22.34 0.80
N ASN A 91 17.04 -23.34 0.17
CA ASN A 91 17.03 -24.74 0.62
C ASN A 91 18.16 -25.59 0.04
N THR A 92 19.17 -24.97 -0.57
CA THR A 92 20.37 -25.69 -1.01
C THR A 92 21.39 -25.80 0.12
N ALA A 93 22.06 -26.95 0.21
CA ALA A 93 23.07 -27.17 1.26
C ALA A 93 24.19 -26.10 1.30
N PRO A 94 24.74 -25.62 0.16
CA PRO A 94 25.71 -24.53 0.19
C PRO A 94 25.16 -23.25 0.84
N VAL A 95 23.92 -22.86 0.52
CA VAL A 95 23.31 -21.64 1.07
C VAL A 95 23.02 -21.79 2.56
N GLN A 96 22.45 -22.92 2.98
CA GLN A 96 22.20 -23.22 4.40
C GLN A 96 23.49 -23.23 5.22
N ASN A 97 24.54 -23.88 4.71
CA ASN A 97 25.86 -23.91 5.36
C ASN A 97 26.47 -22.51 5.48
N SER A 98 26.32 -21.65 4.46
CA SER A 98 26.82 -20.26 4.50
C SER A 98 26.03 -19.38 5.46
N LEU A 99 24.72 -19.61 5.61
CA LEU A 99 23.87 -18.89 6.58
C LEU A 99 23.97 -19.44 8.01
N GLY A 100 24.54 -20.63 8.18
CA GLY A 100 24.65 -21.31 9.48
C GLY A 100 23.33 -21.87 9.99
N VAL A 101 22.44 -22.30 9.09
CA VAL A 101 21.13 -22.88 9.42
C VAL A 101 21.09 -24.36 9.02
N ASP A 102 20.35 -25.16 9.78
CA ASP A 102 20.19 -26.61 9.57
C ASP A 102 18.74 -27.02 9.27
N LEU A 103 17.90 -26.04 8.92
CA LEU A 103 16.47 -26.21 8.64
C LEU A 103 16.09 -25.71 7.25
N ASN A 104 15.10 -26.37 6.66
CA ASN A 104 14.52 -25.94 5.39
C ASN A 104 13.60 -24.73 5.61
N TYR A 105 13.80 -23.70 4.80
CA TYR A 105 12.86 -22.59 4.67
C TYR A 105 11.50 -23.10 4.19
N THR A 106 10.45 -22.72 4.91
CA THR A 106 9.05 -22.95 4.54
C THR A 106 8.25 -21.68 4.78
N SER A 107 7.17 -21.50 4.02
CA SER A 107 6.19 -20.43 4.25
C SER A 107 4.94 -21.05 4.88
N ASN A 108 4.33 -20.36 5.87
CA ASN A 108 3.08 -20.80 6.49
C ASN A 108 2.14 -19.61 6.72
N ASN A 109 0.84 -19.91 6.85
CA ASN A 109 -0.21 -18.92 7.14
C ASN A 109 -0.74 -19.01 8.58
N LEU A 110 -0.04 -19.68 9.50
CA LEU A 110 -0.50 -19.81 10.88
C LEU A 110 -0.58 -18.46 11.60
N LEU A 111 0.46 -17.63 11.43
CA LEU A 111 0.46 -16.27 11.98
C LEU A 111 -0.59 -15.40 11.29
N TYR A 112 -0.72 -15.46 9.97
CA TYR A 112 -1.79 -14.78 9.24
C TYR A 112 -3.19 -15.11 9.80
N THR A 113 -3.47 -16.39 10.04
CA THR A 113 -4.73 -16.84 10.64
C THR A 113 -4.89 -16.31 12.06
N ALA A 114 -3.84 -16.30 12.88
CA ALA A 114 -3.91 -15.77 14.24
C ALA A 114 -4.26 -14.27 14.26
N TYR A 115 -3.64 -13.47 13.38
CA TYR A 115 -3.91 -12.03 13.25
C TYR A 115 -5.31 -11.74 12.69
N THR A 116 -5.80 -12.59 11.78
CA THR A 116 -7.19 -12.53 11.28
C THR A 116 -8.20 -12.79 12.40
N LEU A 117 -7.93 -13.80 13.23
CA LEU A 117 -8.81 -14.15 14.35
C LEU A 117 -8.74 -13.14 15.51
N SER A 118 -7.64 -12.39 15.65
CA SER A 118 -7.56 -11.30 16.63
C SER A 118 -8.21 -10.00 16.17
N GLY A 119 -8.51 -9.87 14.86
CA GLY A 119 -9.07 -8.67 14.27
C GLY A 119 -8.06 -7.54 14.07
N ASP A 120 -6.77 -7.87 14.02
CA ASP A 120 -5.68 -6.89 14.00
C ASP A 120 -5.71 -6.02 12.74
N PHE A 121 -6.09 -6.59 11.59
CA PHE A 121 -6.18 -5.85 10.32
C PHE A 121 -7.25 -4.76 10.31
N ALA A 122 -8.24 -4.82 11.21
CA ALA A 122 -9.29 -3.80 11.33
C ALA A 122 -8.90 -2.64 12.27
N VAL A 123 -7.74 -2.71 12.92
CA VAL A 123 -7.27 -1.66 13.82
C VAL A 123 -6.73 -0.48 12.98
N GLY A 124 -7.17 0.74 13.30
CA GLY A 124 -6.65 1.95 12.70
C GLY A 124 -5.27 2.33 13.26
N TYR A 125 -4.32 2.61 12.37
CA TYR A 125 -2.95 3.06 12.70
C TYR A 125 -2.64 4.49 12.24
N LEU A 126 -3.65 5.21 11.72
CA LEU A 126 -3.48 6.61 11.33
C LEU A 126 -3.05 7.52 12.50
N PRO A 127 -3.59 7.37 13.73
CA PRO A 127 -3.12 8.15 14.87
C PRO A 127 -1.64 7.93 15.22
N ASP A 128 -1.11 6.72 14.99
CA ASP A 128 0.31 6.45 15.22
C ASP A 128 1.19 7.18 14.17
N ILE A 129 0.72 7.30 12.92
CA ILE A 129 1.40 8.11 11.88
C ILE A 129 1.36 9.59 12.25
N GLU A 130 0.22 10.10 12.72
CA GLU A 130 0.06 11.48 13.18
C GLU A 130 1.01 11.80 14.33
N GLU A 131 1.12 10.91 15.32
CA GLU A 131 2.07 11.04 16.43
C GLU A 131 3.53 11.09 15.93
N LEU A 132 3.91 10.22 14.99
CA LEU A 132 5.24 10.26 14.38
C LEU A 132 5.51 11.58 13.65
N LEU A 133 4.52 12.19 13.03
CA LEU A 133 4.66 13.47 12.32
C LEU A 133 4.78 14.67 13.27
N GLU A 134 4.20 14.60 14.47
CA GLU A 134 4.45 15.58 15.52
C GLU A 134 5.85 15.44 16.12
N LEU A 135 6.40 14.23 16.12
CA LEU A 135 7.81 13.99 16.40
C LEU A 135 8.69 14.37 15.20
N ASP A 136 9.99 14.50 15.39
CA ASP A 136 10.94 14.78 14.30
C ASP A 136 11.20 13.54 13.41
N VAL A 137 10.15 12.90 12.90
CA VAL A 137 10.22 11.72 12.03
C VAL A 137 9.67 12.06 10.64
N GLN A 138 10.48 11.83 9.61
CA GLN A 138 10.03 11.93 8.22
C GLN A 138 9.32 10.62 7.82
N VAL A 139 8.10 10.74 7.32
CA VAL A 139 7.24 9.63 6.90
C VAL A 139 7.05 9.68 5.38
N ALA A 140 7.43 8.59 4.71
CA ALA A 140 7.23 8.41 3.28
C ALA A 140 6.23 7.28 3.00
N LEU A 141 5.06 7.66 2.51
CA LEU A 141 4.01 6.75 2.06
C LEU A 141 4.22 6.45 0.56
N VAL A 142 4.49 5.19 0.21
CA VAL A 142 4.94 4.81 -1.14
C VAL A 142 4.04 3.72 -1.69
N PHE A 143 3.41 3.96 -2.83
CA PHE A 143 2.42 3.07 -3.42
C PHE A 143 2.65 2.85 -4.92
N GLY A 144 2.61 1.59 -5.34
CA GLY A 144 2.67 1.21 -6.75
C GLY A 144 1.32 1.44 -7.43
N ASP A 145 1.31 2.03 -8.63
CA ASP A 145 0.07 2.40 -9.31
C ASP A 145 -0.72 1.24 -9.94
N ALA A 146 -0.16 0.04 -9.93
CA ALA A 146 -0.79 -1.21 -10.40
C ALA A 146 -1.16 -2.18 -9.26
N ASP A 147 -0.91 -1.83 -8.00
CA ASP A 147 -1.34 -2.63 -6.85
C ASP A 147 -2.85 -2.45 -6.61
N TYR A 148 -3.57 -3.56 -6.44
CA TYR A 148 -4.99 -3.53 -6.06
C TYR A 148 -5.18 -3.60 -4.54
N ILE A 149 -4.53 -4.55 -3.87
CA ILE A 149 -4.82 -4.88 -2.47
C ILE A 149 -4.45 -3.75 -1.53
N CYS A 150 -3.31 -3.09 -1.79
CA CYS A 150 -2.89 -1.87 -1.10
C CYS A 150 -2.79 -0.73 -2.11
N ASN A 151 -3.88 -0.46 -2.83
CA ASN A 151 -3.87 0.51 -3.92
C ASN A 151 -3.52 1.95 -3.46
N TRP A 152 -2.88 2.69 -4.36
CA TRP A 152 -2.46 4.08 -4.13
C TRP A 152 -3.62 5.06 -3.88
N LEU A 153 -4.86 4.75 -4.28
CA LEU A 153 -6.02 5.61 -4.02
C LEU A 153 -6.35 5.62 -2.52
N GLY A 154 -6.36 4.45 -1.88
CA GLY A 154 -6.50 4.33 -0.43
C GLY A 154 -5.34 4.99 0.32
N GLY A 155 -4.11 4.80 -0.18
CA GLY A 155 -2.93 5.47 0.36
C GLY A 155 -2.98 7.00 0.27
N GLU A 156 -3.45 7.55 -0.86
CA GLU A 156 -3.63 8.99 -1.01
C GLU A 156 -4.69 9.51 -0.04
N ALA A 157 -5.85 8.83 0.04
CA ALA A 157 -6.92 9.20 0.96
C ALA A 157 -6.45 9.21 2.42
N LEU A 158 -5.67 8.19 2.83
CA LEU A 158 -5.05 8.13 4.15
C LEU A 158 -4.07 9.29 4.39
N SER A 159 -3.22 9.61 3.40
CA SER A 159 -2.27 10.72 3.52
C SER A 159 -2.94 12.09 3.68
N LEU A 160 -4.11 12.29 3.05
CA LEU A 160 -4.89 13.52 3.13
C LEU A 160 -5.72 13.63 4.40
N ALA A 161 -6.08 12.50 5.00
CA ALA A 161 -6.86 12.41 6.22
C ALA A 161 -6.03 12.57 7.50
N ALA A 162 -4.70 12.38 7.42
CA ALA A 162 -3.80 12.57 8.55
C ALA A 162 -3.87 14.01 9.09
N GLU A 163 -4.17 14.16 10.37
CA GLU A 163 -4.19 15.43 11.08
C GLU A 163 -2.90 15.60 11.92
N TRP A 164 -2.14 16.63 11.59
CA TRP A 164 -0.89 17.01 12.26
C TRP A 164 -0.60 18.49 11.98
N SER A 165 0.39 19.07 12.66
CA SER A 165 0.77 20.48 12.55
C SER A 165 1.01 21.00 11.11
N GLY A 166 1.39 20.14 10.16
CA GLY A 166 1.58 20.48 8.75
C GLY A 166 0.46 20.03 7.80
N ALA A 167 -0.68 19.55 8.31
CA ALA A 167 -1.73 18.93 7.50
C ALA A 167 -2.35 19.88 6.46
N GLU A 168 -2.59 21.15 6.80
CA GLU A 168 -3.09 22.14 5.82
C GLU A 168 -2.10 22.35 4.67
N GLY A 169 -0.81 22.50 4.99
CA GLY A 169 0.25 22.62 3.99
C GLY A 169 0.36 21.38 3.10
N PHE A 170 0.17 20.18 3.65
CA PHE A 170 0.13 18.94 2.88
C PHE A 170 -1.07 18.89 1.93
N ARG A 171 -2.26 19.29 2.39
CA ARG A 171 -3.48 19.34 1.57
C ARG A 171 -3.38 20.37 0.44
N ASP A 172 -2.67 21.48 0.68
CA ASP A 172 -2.42 22.52 -0.31
C ASP A 172 -1.30 22.16 -1.31
N ALA A 173 -0.41 21.23 -0.95
CA ALA A 173 0.69 20.79 -1.81
C ALA A 173 0.23 20.04 -3.06
N GLY A 174 0.88 20.36 -4.19
CA GLY A 174 0.65 19.73 -5.49
C GLY A 174 1.57 18.54 -5.73
N TYR A 175 1.28 17.73 -6.75
CA TYR A 175 2.10 16.62 -7.19
C TYR A 175 3.25 17.07 -8.09
N THR A 176 4.49 16.75 -7.70
CA THR A 176 5.71 16.96 -8.50
C THR A 176 6.29 15.61 -8.91
N ASN A 177 6.92 15.52 -10.09
CA ASN A 177 7.54 14.28 -10.55
C ASN A 177 8.62 13.78 -9.57
N LEU A 178 8.60 12.48 -9.28
CA LEU A 178 9.70 11.76 -8.67
C LEU A 178 10.82 11.59 -9.72
N MET A 179 11.84 12.42 -9.64
CA MET A 179 12.97 12.43 -10.56
C MET A 179 14.13 11.57 -10.04
N VAL A 180 14.64 10.68 -10.89
CA VAL A 180 15.86 9.90 -10.65
C VAL A 180 16.68 9.91 -11.93
N ASP A 181 17.92 10.40 -11.86
CA ASP A 181 18.85 10.49 -12.99
C ASP A 181 18.26 11.10 -14.27
N GLY A 182 17.41 12.13 -14.10
CA GLY A 182 16.75 12.86 -15.19
C GLY A 182 15.49 12.19 -15.76
N LEU A 183 15.05 11.06 -15.19
CA LEU A 183 13.82 10.37 -15.58
C LEU A 183 12.76 10.45 -14.47
N ALA A 184 11.49 10.59 -14.87
CA ALA A 184 10.37 10.58 -13.95
C ALA A 184 9.86 9.14 -13.73
N TYR A 185 9.77 8.73 -12.46
CA TYR A 185 9.35 7.38 -12.05
C TYR A 185 7.99 7.36 -11.34
N GLY A 186 7.42 8.52 -11.06
CA GLY A 186 6.23 8.67 -10.24
C GLY A 186 5.88 10.13 -10.02
N GLU A 187 4.90 10.36 -9.16
CA GLU A 187 4.52 11.69 -8.66
C GLU A 187 4.50 11.66 -7.13
N THR A 188 5.01 12.72 -6.53
CA THR A 188 5.10 12.93 -5.09
C THR A 188 4.33 14.18 -4.70
N ARG A 189 3.45 14.07 -3.71
CA ARG A 189 2.96 15.19 -2.90
C ARG A 189 3.74 15.18 -1.59
N GLN A 190 4.33 16.30 -1.20
CA GLN A 190 5.06 16.41 0.05
C GLN A 190 4.87 17.79 0.67
N TYR A 191 4.74 17.80 1.99
CA TYR A 191 4.87 18.99 2.82
C TYR A 191 5.68 18.63 4.06
N GLY A 192 6.82 19.29 4.25
CA GLY A 192 7.76 19.01 5.32
C GLY A 192 8.09 17.52 5.42
N LYS A 193 7.73 16.93 6.57
CA LYS A 193 8.05 15.55 6.97
C LYS A 193 7.11 14.49 6.36
N LEU A 194 5.95 14.84 5.83
CA LEU A 194 5.02 13.88 5.22
C LEU A 194 5.12 13.91 3.70
N SER A 195 5.32 12.75 3.08
CA SER A 195 5.21 12.56 1.64
C SER A 195 4.30 11.40 1.27
N PHE A 196 3.53 11.57 0.20
CA PHE A 196 2.82 10.51 -0.51
C PHE A 196 3.38 10.41 -1.93
N THR A 197 3.78 9.20 -2.34
CA THR A 197 4.36 8.95 -3.66
C THR A 197 3.62 7.83 -4.37
N ARG A 198 3.08 8.15 -5.55
CA ARG A 198 2.54 7.19 -6.51
C ARG A 198 3.67 6.81 -7.48
N VAL A 199 4.20 5.60 -7.35
CA VAL A 199 5.24 5.05 -8.22
C VAL A 199 4.60 4.42 -9.45
N TRP A 200 4.98 4.90 -10.64
CA TRP A 200 4.38 4.45 -11.88
C TRP A 200 4.89 3.07 -12.31
N ASN A 201 4.01 2.31 -12.97
CA ASN A 201 4.33 1.00 -13.52
C ASN A 201 4.87 0.03 -12.45
N ALA A 202 4.36 0.10 -11.23
CA ALA A 202 4.75 -0.76 -10.11
C ALA A 202 3.51 -1.40 -9.45
N GLY A 203 3.57 -2.69 -9.16
CA GLY A 203 2.62 -3.38 -8.29
C GLY A 203 3.03 -3.27 -6.81
N HIS A 204 2.59 -4.24 -6.01
CA HIS A 204 2.78 -4.30 -4.55
C HIS A 204 4.26 -4.25 -4.14
N GLU A 205 5.10 -5.05 -4.82
CA GLU A 205 6.54 -5.15 -4.56
C GLU A 205 7.29 -4.08 -5.37
N ILE A 206 7.10 -2.80 -5.04
CA ILE A 206 7.66 -1.64 -5.75
C ILE A 206 9.16 -1.80 -6.09
N PRO A 207 10.05 -2.26 -5.19
CA PRO A 207 11.47 -2.41 -5.49
C PRO A 207 11.75 -3.38 -6.65
N TYR A 208 10.89 -4.36 -6.89
CA TYR A 208 11.04 -5.28 -8.03
C TYR A 208 10.73 -4.59 -9.36
N PHE A 209 9.69 -3.76 -9.39
CA PHE A 209 9.25 -3.09 -10.62
C PHE A 209 10.05 -1.83 -10.94
N GLN A 210 10.39 -1.04 -9.92
CA GLN A 210 11.09 0.25 -10.05
C GLN A 210 12.25 0.33 -9.04
N PRO A 211 13.31 -0.48 -9.20
CA PRO A 211 14.41 -0.55 -8.23
C PRO A 211 15.14 0.78 -8.05
N ALA A 212 15.36 1.54 -9.13
CA ALA A 212 16.04 2.84 -9.07
C ALA A 212 15.23 3.87 -8.26
N ALA A 213 13.92 3.96 -8.52
CA ALA A 213 13.01 4.82 -7.80
C ALA A 213 12.93 4.43 -6.31
N SER A 214 12.72 3.14 -6.03
CA SER A 214 12.63 2.63 -4.67
C SER A 214 13.90 2.91 -3.87
N PHE A 215 15.08 2.73 -4.47
CA PHE A 215 16.34 3.02 -3.82
C PHE A 215 16.49 4.51 -3.52
N GLN A 216 16.13 5.40 -4.45
CA GLN A 216 16.21 6.84 -4.21
C GLN A 216 15.22 7.31 -3.15
N ILE A 217 13.98 6.79 -3.13
CA ILE A 217 13.03 7.11 -2.06
C ILE A 217 13.61 6.68 -0.71
N PHE A 218 14.10 5.44 -0.58
CA PHE A 218 14.73 4.95 0.65
C PHE A 218 15.92 5.84 1.08
N ASN A 219 16.81 6.16 0.15
CA ASN A 219 17.99 6.97 0.40
C ASN A 219 17.62 8.41 0.83
N ARG A 220 16.63 9.02 0.19
CA ARG A 220 16.15 10.38 0.50
C ARG A 220 15.45 10.43 1.86
N THR A 221 14.54 9.50 2.14
CA THR A 221 13.88 9.41 3.45
C THR A 221 14.90 9.22 4.58
N THR A 222 15.84 8.30 4.39
CA THR A 222 16.86 7.99 5.43
C THR A 222 17.80 9.17 5.68
N ASN A 223 18.16 9.91 4.62
CA ASN A 223 19.07 11.05 4.72
C ASN A 223 18.37 12.40 4.83
N ARG A 224 17.06 12.42 5.10
CA ARG A 224 16.29 13.64 5.36
C ARG A 224 16.25 14.59 4.17
N PHE A 225 15.94 14.08 2.97
CA PHE A 225 15.72 14.90 1.77
C PHE A 225 14.27 14.83 1.28
N ASP A 226 13.86 15.81 0.49
CA ASP A 226 12.61 15.76 -0.25
C ASP A 226 12.60 14.54 -1.19
N ILE A 227 11.43 13.93 -1.33
CA ILE A 227 11.31 12.68 -2.07
C ILE A 227 11.29 12.93 -3.57
N ALA A 228 10.78 14.08 -4.04
CA ALA A 228 10.61 14.36 -5.46
C ALA A 228 11.96 14.48 -6.19
N THR A 229 12.89 15.30 -5.70
CA THR A 229 14.17 15.59 -6.34
C THR A 229 15.37 15.07 -5.54
N GLY A 230 15.28 15.05 -4.20
CA GLY A 230 16.40 14.72 -3.33
C GLY A 230 17.42 15.85 -3.21
N GLU A 231 16.99 17.10 -3.41
CA GLU A 231 17.85 18.29 -3.43
C GLU A 231 17.61 19.21 -2.23
N VAL A 232 16.47 19.08 -1.55
CA VAL A 232 16.07 19.90 -0.42
C VAL A 232 16.13 19.06 0.87
N GLU A 233 16.90 19.52 1.84
CA GLU A 233 16.97 18.91 3.17
C GLU A 233 15.67 19.18 3.97
N ILE A 234 15.18 18.17 4.68
CA ILE A 234 13.96 18.19 5.50
C ILE A 234 14.34 18.19 6.98
N THR A 235 14.39 19.40 7.53
CA THR A 235 14.54 19.66 8.96
C THR A 235 13.21 19.56 9.70
N GLU A 236 13.25 19.58 11.03
CA GLU A 236 12.06 19.51 11.91
C GLU A 236 10.99 20.55 11.55
N ASP A 237 11.39 21.80 11.34
CA ASP A 237 10.51 22.94 11.00
C ASP A 237 10.36 23.18 9.48
N SER A 238 10.71 22.20 8.64
CA SER A 238 10.70 22.38 7.18
C SER A 238 9.29 22.62 6.65
N THR A 239 9.13 23.72 5.93
CA THR A 239 7.90 24.09 5.19
C THR A 239 8.03 23.82 3.68
N HIS A 240 9.01 23.00 3.28
CA HIS A 240 9.15 22.58 1.90
C HIS A 240 7.85 21.94 1.42
N GLN A 241 7.35 22.38 0.26
CA GLN A 241 6.15 21.85 -0.35
C GLN A 241 6.36 21.61 -1.84
N THR A 242 5.82 20.51 -2.34
CA THR A 242 5.74 20.26 -3.78
C THR A 242 4.68 21.16 -4.42
N ASN A 243 4.95 21.66 -5.63
CA ASN A 243 4.22 22.79 -6.23
C ASN A 243 3.59 22.48 -7.61
N GLY A 244 3.41 21.20 -7.94
CA GLY A 244 2.75 20.80 -9.20
C GLY A 244 1.23 20.73 -9.10
N THR A 245 0.60 19.74 -9.75
CA THR A 245 -0.86 19.69 -9.91
C THR A 245 -1.58 19.17 -8.66
N ALA A 246 -2.77 19.68 -8.36
CA ALA A 246 -3.54 19.21 -7.19
C ALA A 246 -3.93 17.72 -7.23
N LYS A 247 -3.88 17.09 -8.41
CA LYS A 247 -4.12 15.66 -8.61
C LYS A 247 -2.99 15.06 -9.42
N THR A 248 -2.70 13.79 -9.21
CA THR A 248 -1.87 13.00 -10.14
C THR A 248 -2.52 13.00 -11.52
N THR A 249 -1.74 13.25 -12.56
CA THR A 249 -2.25 13.33 -13.94
C THR A 249 -1.80 12.16 -14.81
N TYR A 250 -0.90 11.32 -14.29
CA TYR A 250 -0.37 10.19 -15.02
C TYR A 250 -1.44 9.13 -15.29
N THR A 251 -1.66 8.90 -16.58
CA THR A 251 -2.48 7.80 -17.10
C THR A 251 -1.60 6.85 -17.90
N THR A 252 -1.91 5.57 -17.82
CA THR A 252 -1.23 4.51 -18.54
C THR A 252 -2.26 3.45 -18.93
N THR A 253 -1.98 2.72 -20.01
CA THR A 253 -2.89 1.70 -20.55
C THR A 253 -2.62 0.38 -19.87
N LEU A 254 -3.68 -0.31 -19.46
CA LEU A 254 -3.56 -1.65 -18.89
C LEU A 254 -3.19 -2.64 -20.01
N PRO A 255 -2.04 -3.32 -19.94
CA PRO A 255 -1.69 -4.30 -20.95
C PRO A 255 -2.69 -5.48 -20.96
N PRO A 256 -2.89 -6.11 -22.13
CA PRO A 256 -3.56 -7.41 -22.19
C PRO A 256 -2.74 -8.43 -21.38
N LEU A 257 -3.43 -9.37 -20.74
CA LEU A 257 -2.74 -10.43 -20.01
C LEU A 257 -1.88 -11.26 -20.98
N PRO A 258 -0.62 -11.59 -20.63
CA PRO A 258 0.24 -12.42 -21.47
C PRO A 258 -0.46 -13.74 -21.83
N ALA A 259 -0.38 -14.23 -23.07
CA ALA A 259 -0.99 -15.52 -23.44
C ALA A 259 -0.54 -16.63 -22.47
N GLN A 260 -1.45 -17.54 -22.07
CA GLN A 260 -1.06 -18.70 -21.27
C GLN A 260 -0.03 -19.50 -22.09
N THR A 261 1.24 -19.46 -21.68
CA THR A 261 2.21 -20.42 -22.16
C THR A 261 1.87 -21.73 -21.48
N SER A 262 1.31 -22.67 -22.24
CA SER A 262 1.16 -24.06 -21.79
C SER A 262 2.53 -24.57 -21.33
N ALA A 263 2.64 -24.86 -20.03
CA ALA A 263 3.78 -25.58 -19.46
C ALA A 263 3.75 -27.05 -19.90
#